data_AF-A0A1F4ZSF3-F1
#
_entry.id   AF-A0A1F4ZSF3-F1
#
_cell.length_a   1.000
_cell.length_b   1.000
_cell.length_c   1.000
_cell.angle_alpha   90.00
_cell.angle_beta   90.00
_cell.angle_gamma   90.00
#
_symmetry.space_group_name_H-M   'P 1'
#
loop_
_entity.id
_entity.type
_entity.pdbx_description
1 polymer ?
#
loop_
_entity_poly.entity_id
_entity_poly.type
_entity_poly.pdbx_seq_one_letter_code
_entity_poly.pdbx_strand_id
1 'polypeptide(L)'
;MSNPMGRPQISISAKDLLFRKLEPYLNAGFSLRKACREAKANRAWVYTLIQRDDTFADQITRAKQYLEVYFITFIAHLVSGYSFRILRGEQIKTEELDFLKWYAVHANHMSEEFGRRINPVPAIDPEMEIRKFKRIMAECKENPN
;
A
#
# COMPACT_ATOMS: atom_id res chain seq x y z
N MET A 1 -56.05 -2.00 -3.46
CA MET A 1 -54.94 -1.71 -4.38
C MET A 1 -53.73 -1.35 -3.54
N SER A 2 -52.82 -2.30 -3.35
CA SER A 2 -51.63 -2.18 -2.50
C SER A 2 -50.46 -1.61 -3.31
N ASN A 3 -50.12 -0.33 -3.08
CA ASN A 3 -48.84 0.19 -3.58
C ASN A 3 -47.69 -0.45 -2.78
N PRO A 4 -46.67 -1.03 -3.43
CA PRO A 4 -45.50 -1.50 -2.73
C PRO A 4 -44.76 -0.27 -2.18
N MET A 5 -44.79 -0.08 -0.85
CA MET A 5 -43.96 0.90 -0.14
C MET A 5 -42.49 0.48 -0.23
N GLY A 6 -41.87 0.70 -1.39
CA GLY A 6 -40.42 0.67 -1.56
C GLY A 6 -39.82 1.98 -1.04
N ARG A 7 -38.65 1.91 -0.39
CA ARG A 7 -37.88 3.12 -0.05
C ARG A 7 -37.59 3.90 -1.33
N PRO A 8 -37.76 5.24 -1.34
CA PRO A 8 -37.51 6.05 -2.52
C PRO A 8 -36.06 5.86 -3.00
N GLN A 9 -35.89 5.72 -4.32
CA GLN A 9 -34.56 5.76 -4.94
C GLN A 9 -33.88 7.07 -4.55
N ILE A 10 -32.65 6.97 -4.08
CA ILE A 10 -31.88 8.13 -3.62
C ILE A 10 -31.52 8.95 -4.86
N SER A 11 -31.87 10.24 -4.87
CA SER A 11 -31.48 11.14 -5.94
C SER A 11 -29.96 11.27 -5.99
N ILE A 12 -29.41 11.31 -7.20
CA ILE A 12 -27.96 11.52 -7.44
C ILE A 12 -27.47 12.77 -6.69
N SER A 13 -28.28 13.84 -6.69
CA SER A 13 -28.00 15.10 -5.98
C SER A 13 -27.78 14.95 -4.47
N ALA A 14 -28.47 14.01 -3.80
CA ALA A 14 -28.32 13.79 -2.37
C ALA A 14 -27.01 13.07 -2.03
N LYS A 15 -26.56 12.17 -2.92
CA LYS A 15 -25.28 11.47 -2.79
C LYS A 15 -24.11 12.43 -2.98
N ASP A 16 -24.18 13.30 -3.99
CA ASP A 16 -23.15 14.30 -4.25
C ASP A 16 -23.01 15.29 -3.09
N LEU A 17 -24.14 15.76 -2.54
CA LEU A 17 -24.12 16.65 -1.38
C LEU A 17 -23.52 15.97 -0.15
N LEU A 18 -23.83 14.69 0.06
CA LEU A 18 -23.24 13.90 1.14
C LEU A 18 -21.72 13.75 0.94
N PHE A 19 -21.27 13.41 -0.27
CA PHE A 19 -19.86 13.27 -0.59
C PHE A 19 -19.09 14.57 -0.34
N ARG A 20 -19.59 15.71 -0.84
CA ARG A 20 -18.98 17.04 -0.62
C ARG A 20 -18.80 17.41 0.85
N LYS A 21 -19.66 16.91 1.74
CA LYS A 21 -19.52 17.09 3.19
C LYS A 21 -18.44 16.20 3.81
N LEU A 22 -18.28 14.98 3.29
CA LEU A 22 -17.32 14.00 3.79
C LEU A 22 -15.91 14.25 3.26
N GLU A 23 -15.80 14.64 2.00
CA GLU A 23 -14.56 14.84 1.23
C GLU A 23 -13.46 15.61 1.99
N PRO A 24 -13.69 16.80 2.59
CA PRO A 24 -12.61 17.54 3.26
C PRO A 24 -12.01 16.75 4.44
N TYR A 25 -12.82 15.98 5.17
CA TYR A 25 -12.35 15.17 6.29
C TYR A 25 -11.61 13.92 5.82
N LEU A 26 -12.08 13.30 4.75
CA LEU A 26 -11.41 12.15 4.14
C LEU A 26 -10.04 12.56 3.58
N ASN A 27 -9.97 13.70 2.87
CA ASN A 27 -8.73 14.25 2.34
C ASN A 27 -7.76 14.68 3.46
N ALA A 28 -8.27 15.05 4.64
CA ALA A 28 -7.47 15.29 5.84
C ALA A 28 -6.98 13.99 6.54
N GLY A 29 -7.20 12.82 5.94
CA GLY A 29 -6.75 11.52 6.46
C GLY A 29 -7.65 10.94 7.55
N PHE A 30 -8.87 11.45 7.75
CA PHE A 30 -9.75 10.88 8.76
C PHE A 30 -10.31 9.54 8.29
N SER A 31 -10.37 8.57 9.20
CA SER A 31 -11.15 7.34 8.96
C SER A 31 -12.60 7.71 8.59
N LEU A 32 -13.25 6.90 7.75
CA LEU A 32 -14.64 7.14 7.32
C LEU A 32 -15.59 7.32 8.51
N ARG A 33 -15.39 6.55 9.59
CA ARG A 33 -16.15 6.68 10.84
C ARG A 33 -16.01 8.08 11.46
N LYS A 34 -14.78 8.61 11.51
CA LYS A 34 -14.49 9.94 12.04
C LYS A 34 -15.05 11.02 11.11
N ALA A 35 -14.82 10.90 9.80
CA ALA A 35 -15.38 11.81 8.79
C ALA A 35 -16.91 11.93 8.88
N CYS A 36 -17.62 10.80 9.04
CA CYS A 36 -19.08 10.82 9.23
C CYS A 36 -19.50 11.60 10.48
N ARG A 37 -18.75 11.48 11.58
CA ARG A 37 -19.04 12.19 12.82
C ARG A 37 -18.85 13.70 12.67
N GLU A 38 -17.73 14.12 12.10
CA GLU A 38 -17.42 15.54 11.89
C GLU A 38 -18.39 16.20 10.89
N ALA A 39 -18.74 15.48 9.82
CA ALA A 39 -19.71 15.92 8.81
C ALA A 39 -21.17 15.84 9.28
N LYS A 40 -21.42 15.35 10.51
CA LYS A 40 -22.77 15.04 11.03
C LYS A 40 -23.60 14.19 10.07
N ALA A 41 -22.95 13.25 9.40
CA ALA A 41 -23.55 12.33 8.45
C ALA A 41 -23.97 11.03 9.13
N ASN A 42 -25.10 10.45 8.69
CA ASN A 42 -25.54 9.16 9.19
C ASN A 42 -24.59 8.06 8.67
N ARG A 43 -23.76 7.54 9.58
CA ARG A 43 -22.78 6.48 9.29
C ARG A 43 -23.42 5.24 8.64
N ALA A 44 -24.53 4.75 9.19
CA ALA A 44 -25.17 3.53 8.66
C ALA A 44 -25.62 3.72 7.21
N TRP A 45 -26.09 4.92 6.89
CA TRP A 45 -26.49 5.29 5.54
C TRP A 45 -25.29 5.34 4.59
N VAL A 46 -24.18 5.95 5.00
CA VAL A 46 -22.93 6.01 4.20
C VAL A 46 -22.40 4.61 3.88
N TYR A 47 -22.34 3.70 4.87
CA TYR A 47 -21.90 2.31 4.61
C TYR A 47 -22.88 1.55 3.71
N THR A 48 -24.19 1.80 3.85
CA THR A 48 -25.19 1.20 2.96
C THR A 48 -25.01 1.69 1.51
N LEU A 49 -24.67 2.97 1.32
CA LEU A 49 -24.39 3.53 0.00
C LEU A 49 -23.13 2.90 -0.62
N ILE A 50 -22.05 2.78 0.15
CA ILE A 50 -20.80 2.14 -0.32
C ILE A 50 -21.05 0.70 -0.77
N GLN A 51 -21.91 -0.06 -0.10
CA GLN A 51 -22.23 -1.44 -0.48
C GLN A 51 -23.13 -1.56 -1.72
N ARG A 52 -23.83 -0.49 -2.12
CA ARG A 52 -24.86 -0.52 -3.17
C ARG A 52 -24.52 0.29 -4.41
N ASP A 53 -23.49 1.12 -4.33
CA ASP A 53 -23.11 2.07 -5.37
C ASP A 53 -21.58 2.13 -5.48
N ASP A 54 -21.06 1.42 -6.48
CA ASP A 54 -19.63 1.32 -6.75
C ASP A 54 -19.02 2.69 -7.06
N THR A 55 -19.76 3.59 -7.71
CA THR A 55 -19.28 4.94 -8.02
C THR A 55 -19.05 5.74 -6.75
N PHE A 56 -19.97 5.65 -5.80
CA PHE A 56 -19.83 6.30 -4.50
C PHE A 56 -18.71 5.65 -3.66
N ALA A 57 -18.57 4.33 -3.71
CA ALA A 57 -17.47 3.61 -3.06
C ALA A 57 -16.10 4.06 -3.60
N ASP A 58 -15.98 4.24 -4.93
CA ASP A 58 -14.78 4.72 -5.60
C ASP A 58 -14.45 6.17 -5.23
N GLN A 59 -15.46 7.03 -5.10
CA GLN A 59 -15.28 8.40 -4.62
C GLN A 59 -14.71 8.43 -3.20
N ILE A 60 -15.26 7.64 -2.28
CA ILE A 60 -14.77 7.52 -0.91
C ILE A 60 -13.33 6.98 -0.87
N THR A 61 -13.03 5.98 -1.70
CA THR A 61 -11.68 5.38 -1.78
C THR A 61 -10.66 6.40 -2.28
N ARG A 62 -10.97 7.11 -3.38
CA ARG A 62 -10.11 8.16 -3.94
C ARG A 62 -9.83 9.28 -2.95
N ALA A 63 -10.87 9.76 -2.25
CA ALA A 63 -10.70 10.80 -1.24
C ALA A 63 -9.77 10.36 -0.09
N LYS A 64 -9.85 9.09 0.32
CA LYS A 64 -8.94 8.54 1.35
C LYS A 64 -7.49 8.41 0.88
N GLN A 65 -7.29 8.11 -0.40
CA GLN A 65 -5.96 7.99 -1.01
C GLN A 65 -5.29 9.35 -1.24
N TYR A 66 -6.04 10.46 -1.19
CA TYR A 66 -5.50 11.79 -1.45
C TYR A 66 -4.27 12.13 -0.58
N LEU A 67 -4.40 11.91 0.74
CA LEU A 67 -3.30 12.18 1.67
C LEU A 67 -2.14 11.20 1.47
N GLU A 68 -2.42 9.95 1.09
CA GLU A 68 -1.39 8.94 0.80
C GLU A 68 -0.52 9.40 -0.38
N VAL A 69 -1.13 9.89 -1.47
CA VAL A 69 -0.40 10.41 -2.64
C VAL A 69 0.47 11.61 -2.27
N TYR A 70 -0.08 12.55 -1.49
CA TYR A 70 0.68 13.71 -1.04
C TYR A 70 1.86 13.30 -0.15
N PHE A 71 1.62 12.37 0.78
CA PHE A 71 2.64 11.88 1.69
C PHE A 71 3.74 11.09 0.96
N ILE A 72 3.38 10.24 -0.01
CA ILE A 72 4.36 9.53 -0.85
C ILE A 72 5.26 10.54 -1.57
N THR A 73 4.68 11.61 -2.12
CA THR A 73 5.45 12.68 -2.76
C THR A 73 6.46 13.31 -1.78
N PHE A 74 6.01 13.67 -0.58
CA PHE A 74 6.88 14.20 0.46
C PHE A 74 8.02 13.22 0.83
N ILE A 75 7.72 11.95 1.03
CA ILE A 75 8.72 10.94 1.37
C ILE A 75 9.70 10.71 0.23
N ALA A 76 9.25 10.70 -1.03
CA ALA A 76 10.14 10.56 -2.19
C ALA A 76 11.20 11.68 -2.24
N HIS A 77 10.82 12.92 -1.93
CA HIS A 77 11.75 14.04 -1.81
C HIS A 77 12.74 13.84 -0.66
N LEU A 78 12.26 13.38 0.49
CA LEU A 78 13.09 13.11 1.67
C LEU A 78 14.12 12.01 1.41
N VAL A 79 13.70 10.90 0.82
CA VAL A 79 14.58 9.77 0.44
C VAL A 79 15.60 10.22 -0.60
N SER A 80 15.17 10.98 -1.62
CA SER A 80 16.08 11.54 -2.62
C SER A 80 17.13 12.47 -2.00
N GLY A 81 16.74 13.28 -1.01
CA GLY A 81 17.66 14.09 -0.22
C GLY A 81 18.73 13.26 0.47
N TYR A 82 18.37 12.13 1.08
CA TYR A 82 19.34 11.20 1.65
C TYR A 82 20.24 10.58 0.58
N SER A 83 19.69 10.12 -0.55
CA SER A 83 20.48 9.56 -1.65
C SER A 83 21.54 10.55 -2.16
N PHE A 84 21.20 11.83 -2.33
CA PHE A 84 22.17 12.86 -2.74
C PHE A 84 23.29 13.07 -1.72
N ARG A 85 22.97 13.04 -0.42
CA ARG A 85 23.98 13.15 0.65
C ARG A 85 24.95 11.96 0.62
N ILE A 86 24.45 10.73 0.46
CA ILE A 86 25.29 9.53 0.30
C ILE A 86 26.22 9.68 -0.90
N LEU A 87 25.68 10.08 -2.06
CA LEU A 87 26.47 10.23 -3.29
C LEU A 87 27.56 11.29 -3.18
N ARG A 88 27.40 12.29 -2.30
CA ARG A 88 28.41 13.30 -1.98
C ARG A 88 29.43 12.85 -0.94
N GLY A 89 29.31 11.63 -0.42
CA GLY A 89 30.17 11.11 0.64
C GLY A 89 29.85 11.67 2.03
N GLU A 90 28.70 12.30 2.22
CA GLU A 90 28.27 12.79 3.52
C GLU A 90 27.84 11.62 4.42
N GLN A 91 28.17 11.70 5.71
CA GLN A 91 27.70 10.72 6.67
C GLN A 91 26.19 10.89 6.91
N ILE A 92 25.49 9.76 6.88
CA ILE A 92 24.08 9.65 7.25
C ILE A 92 24.00 9.15 8.69
N LYS A 93 23.09 9.74 9.46
CA LYS A 93 22.88 9.33 10.85
C LYS A 93 22.21 7.96 10.91
N THR A 94 22.42 7.24 12.00
CA THR A 94 21.84 5.91 12.19
C THR A 94 20.32 5.91 12.07
N GLU A 95 19.65 6.94 12.60
CA GLU A 95 18.18 7.05 12.55
C GLU A 95 17.65 7.26 11.13
N GLU A 96 18.39 8.01 10.30
CA GLU A 96 18.06 8.24 8.89
C GLU A 96 18.22 6.94 8.09
N LEU A 97 19.29 6.18 8.38
CA LEU A 97 19.55 4.87 7.77
C LEU A 97 18.48 3.85 8.18
N ASP A 98 18.08 3.83 9.44
CA ASP A 98 17.05 2.92 9.94
C ASP A 98 15.67 3.25 9.37
N PHE A 99 15.36 4.54 9.19
CA PHE A 99 14.18 4.96 8.43
C PHE A 99 14.22 4.43 6.99
N LEU A 100 15.33 4.59 6.27
CA LEU A 100 15.47 4.09 4.89
C LEU A 100 15.29 2.58 4.79
N LYS A 101 15.90 1.81 5.70
CA LYS A 101 15.74 0.35 5.77
C LYS A 101 14.30 -0.05 6.03
N TRP A 102 13.65 0.60 7.01
CA TRP A 102 12.26 0.33 7.34
C TRP A 102 11.36 0.65 6.14
N TYR A 103 11.54 1.82 5.54
CA TYR A 103 10.74 2.29 4.41
C TYR A 103 10.84 1.35 3.20
N ALA A 104 12.05 0.92 2.85
CA ALA A 104 12.27 -0.02 1.76
C ALA A 104 11.45 -1.32 1.93
N VAL A 105 11.39 -1.85 3.15
CA VAL A 105 10.72 -3.14 3.41
C VAL A 105 9.20 -3.01 3.60
N HIS A 106 8.72 -1.88 4.12
CA HIS A 106 7.33 -1.75 4.60
C HIS A 106 6.45 -0.85 3.74
N ALA A 107 7.02 0.04 2.91
CA ALA A 107 6.21 0.87 2.04
C ALA A 107 5.60 0.01 0.92
N ASN A 108 4.27 0.08 0.74
CA ASN A 108 3.56 -0.77 -0.23
C ASN A 108 4.19 -0.75 -1.63
N HIS A 109 4.61 0.42 -2.12
CA HIS A 109 5.23 0.59 -3.44
C HIS A 109 6.71 0.17 -3.52
N MET A 110 7.39 -0.04 -2.38
CA MET A 110 8.77 -0.56 -2.33
C MET A 110 8.80 -2.04 -1.96
N SER A 111 7.72 -2.55 -1.35
CA SER A 111 7.63 -3.92 -0.82
C SER A 111 7.72 -4.99 -1.90
N GLU A 112 7.35 -4.68 -3.16
CA GLU A 112 7.53 -5.61 -4.28
C GLU A 112 9.01 -5.82 -4.61
N GLU A 113 9.81 -4.75 -4.56
CA GLU A 113 11.23 -4.77 -4.91
C GLU A 113 12.13 -5.18 -3.72
N PHE A 114 11.81 -4.71 -2.51
CA PHE A 114 12.65 -4.81 -1.32
C PHE A 114 11.96 -5.48 -0.12
N GLY A 115 10.68 -5.81 -0.23
CA GLY A 115 9.98 -6.55 0.80
C GLY A 115 10.56 -7.96 0.97
N ARG A 116 10.33 -8.56 2.14
CA ARG A 116 10.73 -9.96 2.37
C ARG A 116 10.01 -10.84 1.36
N ARG A 117 10.74 -11.39 0.38
CA ARG A 117 10.27 -12.53 -0.40
C ARG A 117 9.85 -13.61 0.60
N ILE A 118 8.56 -13.93 0.63
CA ILE A 118 7.98 -15.00 1.47
C ILE A 118 8.50 -16.38 1.04
N ASN A 119 9.23 -16.45 -0.08
CA ASN A 119 10.07 -17.60 -0.39
C ASN A 119 11.40 -17.42 0.34
N PRO A 120 11.66 -18.10 1.49
CA PRO A 120 13.04 -18.34 1.86
C PRO A 120 13.70 -18.94 0.62
N VAL A 121 14.91 -18.47 0.30
CA VAL A 121 15.81 -19.22 -0.59
C VAL A 121 15.64 -20.69 -0.21
N PRO A 122 15.20 -21.59 -1.11
CA PRO A 122 15.03 -22.99 -0.76
C PRO A 122 16.34 -23.39 -0.11
N ALA A 123 16.27 -23.83 1.15
CA ALA A 123 17.44 -24.21 1.91
C ALA A 123 18.27 -25.09 0.97
N ILE A 124 19.46 -24.61 0.61
CA ILE A 124 20.34 -25.33 -0.30
C ILE A 124 20.57 -26.66 0.41
N ASP A 125 19.95 -27.73 -0.08
CA ASP A 125 20.08 -29.05 0.51
C ASP A 125 21.55 -29.43 0.42
N PRO A 126 22.27 -29.47 1.56
CA PRO A 126 23.71 -29.68 1.56
C PRO A 126 24.09 -31.00 0.89
N GLU A 127 23.20 -32.00 0.93
CA GLU A 127 23.44 -33.27 0.26
C GLU A 127 23.37 -33.15 -1.26
N MET A 128 22.49 -32.30 -1.80
CA MET A 128 22.39 -32.06 -3.24
C MET A 128 23.65 -31.39 -3.78
N GLU A 129 24.19 -30.40 -3.06
CA GLU A 129 25.46 -29.76 -3.44
C GLU A 129 26.63 -30.74 -3.36
N ILE A 130 26.72 -31.56 -2.30
CA ILE A 130 27.75 -32.60 -2.19
C ILE A 130 27.66 -33.60 -3.35
N ARG A 131 26.46 -34.01 -3.75
CA ARG A 131 26.27 -34.90 -4.91
C ARG A 131 26.69 -34.24 -6.22
N LYS A 132 26.39 -32.95 -6.39
CA LYS A 132 26.79 -32.16 -7.56
C LYS A 132 28.31 -32.02 -7.65
N PHE A 133 28.98 -31.71 -6.54
CA PHE A 133 30.44 -31.66 -6.45
C PHE A 133 31.09 -33.01 -6.75
N LYS A 134 30.55 -34.11 -6.21
CA LYS A 134 31.03 -35.47 -6.51
C LYS A 134 30.91 -35.81 -7.99
N ARG A 135 29.83 -35.37 -8.65
CA ARG A 135 29.61 -35.58 -10.09
C ARG A 135 30.62 -34.81 -10.93
N ILE A 136 30.82 -33.53 -10.63
CA ILE A 136 31.82 -32.68 -11.32
C ILE A 136 33.24 -33.26 -11.14
N MET A 137 33.58 -33.72 -9.94
CA MET A 137 34.88 -34.37 -9.70
C MET A 137 35.07 -35.67 -10.47
N ALA A 138 34.01 -36.45 -10.68
CA ALA A 138 34.06 -37.67 -11.49
C ALA A 138 34.25 -37.33 -12.97
N GLU A 139 33.51 -36.36 -13.48
CA GLU A 139 33.61 -35.85 -14.86
C GLU A 139 35.01 -35.27 -15.16
N CYS A 140 35.62 -34.56 -14.20
CA CYS A 140 36.99 -34.07 -14.32
C CYS A 140 38.06 -35.17 -14.25
N LYS A 141 37.78 -36.31 -13.61
CA LYS A 141 38.69 -37.47 -13.58
C LYS A 141 38.62 -38.29 -14.87
N GLU A 142 37.47 -38.30 -15.54
CA GLU A 142 37.26 -39.03 -16.79
C GLU A 142 37.73 -38.26 -18.03
N ASN A 143 37.85 -36.93 -17.96
CA ASN A 143 38.46 -36.09 -19.00
C ASN A 143 39.63 -35.25 -18.45
N PRO A 144 40.82 -35.86 -18.25
CA PRO A 144 42.03 -35.12 -17.93
C PRO A 144 42.55 -34.41 -19.20
N ASN A 145 42.07 -33.20 -19.44
CA ASN A 145 42.79 -32.24 -20.29
C ASN A 145 43.85 -31.52 -19.45
#